data_AF-A0A7C5YN00-F1
#
_entry.id   AF-A0A7C5YN00-F1
#
_cell.length_a   1.000
_cell.length_b   1.000
_cell.length_c   1.000
_cell.angle_alpha   90.00
_cell.angle_beta   90.00
_cell.angle_gamma   90.00
#
_symmetry.space_group_name_H-M   'P 1'
#
loop_
_entity.id
_entity.type
_entity.pdbx_description
1 polymer ?
#
loop_
_entity_poly.entity_id
_entity_poly.type
_entity_poly.pdbx_seq_one_letter_code
_entity_poly.pdbx_strand_id
1 'polypeptide(L)'
;MDQRLVEIEKLAKSGEKIEGRDFSKLSAKGIEWKGVNFFRCSFSGADISEAMLSGCRFEECDLSRVNFKASRIVGSVFLRSDLKTVEFQASDLDECGFIEANLEGSNFTRLDLSRARFEKCQLKSANLRAVALNFTQLAGMNLESAILSGVDFTGLKLKAFSFKRAQLDQAIFRNAELSEVDFSESNLESADFRSAQLAGCNFTSARIRSGIFQKATMVDSVFAQANMINLVAQGSVWNRCQLDLANLSGADFRGGKFSGVDFSHSQLVEVKFDEGELVGNSFYQARLRGATFRKAKLKFLDFEEVDFAKGDFSALDLSRANFRGANLIEANFNSGILKEADFSYAELNGARLTQADLTKANLTGAKLEKADLSKAVMERANLNYVNFRQARLQSANLAHSSLHSADLSGADLTQADLQNAILEEVEMNQAVLTGANVKNARIKKKERKLRCGECGGILDKSGECSACRDAEVIGKFSRRKLESAPILMFMALFSGPLLWILNSVFYISAPENFGMIFIASLVLGTILAIAVLILVLSGKRKELATLRGLRLVLVVNLLVWILAGIYFLLPKG
;
A
#
# COMPACT_ATOMS: atom_id res chain seq x y z
N MET A 1 -46.62 37.06 -24.85
CA MET A 1 -45.47 36.61 -25.66
C MET A 1 -44.31 37.53 -25.28
N ASP A 2 -43.16 36.98 -24.88
CA ASP A 2 -41.97 37.78 -24.56
C ASP A 2 -41.62 38.64 -25.78
N GLN A 3 -41.52 39.96 -25.63
CA GLN A 3 -41.22 40.86 -26.75
C GLN A 3 -39.89 40.52 -27.43
N ARG A 4 -38.95 39.94 -26.66
CA ARG A 4 -37.67 39.46 -27.18
C ARG A 4 -37.83 38.28 -28.14
N LEU A 5 -38.83 37.41 -27.93
CA LEU A 5 -39.14 36.31 -28.85
C LEU A 5 -39.66 36.83 -30.20
N VAL A 6 -40.53 37.83 -30.17
CA VAL A 6 -41.06 38.49 -31.38
C VAL A 6 -39.93 39.15 -32.18
N GLU A 7 -39.00 39.82 -31.48
CA GLU A 7 -37.83 40.43 -32.11
C GLU A 7 -36.95 39.37 -32.78
N ILE A 8 -36.67 38.27 -32.09
CA ILE A 8 -35.84 37.18 -32.62
C ILE A 8 -36.45 36.54 -33.86
N GLU A 9 -37.77 36.32 -33.89
CA GLU A 9 -38.44 35.71 -35.04
C GLU A 9 -38.44 36.63 -36.25
N LYS A 10 -38.55 37.95 -36.03
CA LYS A 10 -38.47 38.94 -37.10
C LYS A 10 -37.06 38.97 -37.71
N LEU A 11 -36.03 38.94 -36.87
CA LEU A 11 -34.63 38.94 -37.30
C LEU A 11 -34.23 37.61 -37.95
N ALA A 12 -34.71 36.47 -37.43
CA ALA A 12 -34.45 35.16 -38.02
C ALA A 12 -35.02 35.06 -39.45
N LYS A 13 -36.16 35.71 -39.72
CA LYS A 13 -36.77 35.75 -41.06
C LYS A 13 -36.05 36.69 -42.04
N SER A 14 -35.30 37.69 -41.56
CA SER A 14 -34.55 38.58 -42.47
C SER A 14 -33.32 37.89 -43.05
N GLY A 15 -32.87 36.78 -42.45
CA GLY A 15 -31.64 36.08 -42.83
C GLY A 15 -30.37 36.86 -42.46
N GLU A 16 -30.50 37.99 -41.76
CA GLU A 16 -29.38 38.76 -41.28
C GLU A 16 -28.76 38.11 -40.04
N LYS A 17 -27.47 38.40 -39.84
CA LYS A 17 -26.74 38.01 -38.64
C LYS A 17 -27.33 38.74 -37.42
N ILE A 18 -27.73 38.00 -36.40
CA ILE A 18 -28.24 38.53 -35.14
C ILE A 18 -27.06 38.76 -34.21
N GLU A 19 -26.79 40.03 -33.88
CA GLU A 19 -25.56 40.42 -33.18
C GLU A 19 -25.82 41.15 -31.86
N GLY A 20 -25.12 40.75 -30.79
CA GLY A 20 -25.02 41.51 -29.55
C GLY A 20 -26.31 41.61 -28.73
N ARG A 21 -27.23 40.66 -28.91
CA ARG A 21 -28.56 40.66 -28.25
C ARG A 21 -28.59 39.76 -27.02
N ASP A 22 -29.41 40.16 -26.03
CA ASP A 22 -29.62 39.41 -24.79
C ASP A 22 -31.00 38.73 -24.74
N PHE A 23 -30.95 37.41 -24.77
CA PHE A 23 -32.07 36.47 -24.70
C PHE A 23 -31.95 35.57 -23.46
N SER A 24 -31.24 36.01 -22.42
CA SER A 24 -31.10 35.27 -21.18
C SER A 24 -32.47 34.96 -20.56
N LYS A 25 -32.61 33.72 -20.08
CA LYS A 25 -33.83 33.17 -19.45
C LYS A 25 -35.08 33.25 -20.32
N LEU A 26 -34.92 33.42 -21.63
CA LEU A 26 -36.02 33.36 -22.58
C LEU A 26 -36.64 31.96 -22.58
N SER A 27 -37.96 31.87 -22.68
CA SER A 27 -38.64 30.62 -22.99
C SER A 27 -39.01 30.62 -24.47
N ALA A 28 -38.28 29.81 -25.25
CA ALA A 28 -38.43 29.61 -26.68
C ALA A 28 -38.64 28.11 -26.98
N LYS A 29 -39.45 27.44 -26.16
CA LYS A 29 -39.76 26.02 -26.31
C LYS A 29 -40.44 25.75 -27.65
N GLY A 30 -39.99 24.72 -28.37
CA GLY A 30 -40.56 24.33 -29.66
C GLY A 30 -40.28 25.31 -30.80
N ILE A 31 -39.37 26.28 -30.62
CA ILE A 31 -39.07 27.27 -31.64
C ILE A 31 -38.43 26.63 -32.88
N GLU A 32 -38.70 27.19 -34.05
CA GLU A 32 -38.14 26.74 -35.32
C GLU A 32 -37.22 27.80 -35.94
N TRP A 33 -35.91 27.54 -35.93
CA TRP A 33 -34.89 28.34 -36.60
C TRP A 33 -34.08 27.46 -37.55
N LYS A 34 -33.95 27.90 -38.79
CA LYS A 34 -33.18 27.20 -39.82
C LYS A 34 -32.14 28.14 -40.41
N GLY A 35 -30.86 27.79 -40.29
CA GLY A 35 -29.77 28.56 -40.87
C GLY A 35 -29.52 29.93 -40.22
N VAL A 36 -30.03 30.18 -39.01
CA VAL A 36 -29.88 31.48 -38.34
C VAL A 36 -28.47 31.63 -37.77
N ASN A 37 -27.88 32.82 -37.93
CA ASN A 37 -26.53 33.12 -37.45
C ASN A 37 -26.59 34.09 -36.25
N PHE A 38 -26.30 33.56 -35.05
CA PHE A 38 -26.16 34.31 -33.82
C PHE A 38 -24.68 34.59 -33.54
N PHE A 39 -24.36 35.85 -33.25
CA PHE A 39 -23.00 36.27 -32.93
C PHE A 39 -22.99 37.16 -31.70
N ARG A 40 -22.20 36.79 -30.70
CA ARG A 40 -22.11 37.56 -29.44
C ARG A 40 -23.47 37.78 -28.78
N CYS A 41 -24.39 36.84 -28.94
CA CYS A 41 -25.67 36.83 -28.26
C CYS A 41 -25.56 36.09 -26.92
N SER A 42 -26.37 36.47 -25.94
CA SER A 42 -26.55 35.66 -24.72
C SER A 42 -27.92 34.99 -24.73
N PHE A 43 -27.94 33.71 -24.41
CA PHE A 43 -29.12 32.90 -24.12
C PHE A 43 -29.00 32.28 -22.73
N SER A 44 -28.20 32.85 -21.83
CA SER A 44 -27.90 32.17 -20.56
C SER A 44 -29.17 31.79 -19.79
N GLY A 45 -29.30 30.51 -19.46
CA GLY A 45 -30.45 29.95 -18.76
C GLY A 45 -31.76 29.94 -19.55
N ALA A 46 -31.73 30.13 -20.87
CA ALA A 46 -32.92 30.05 -21.72
C ALA A 46 -33.43 28.60 -21.85
N ASP A 47 -34.73 28.45 -21.99
CA ASP A 47 -35.38 27.17 -22.30
C ASP A 47 -35.71 27.12 -23.80
N ILE A 48 -34.91 26.35 -24.53
CA ILE A 48 -35.00 26.13 -25.99
C ILE A 48 -35.19 24.63 -26.24
N SER A 49 -35.93 23.96 -25.34
CA SER A 49 -36.26 22.53 -25.47
C SER A 49 -37.27 22.29 -26.60
N GLU A 50 -37.25 21.07 -27.14
CA GLU A 50 -38.13 20.63 -28.25
C GLU A 50 -38.01 21.49 -29.53
N ALA A 51 -36.96 22.30 -29.65
CA ALA A 51 -36.78 23.24 -30.75
C ALA A 51 -36.20 22.57 -32.01
N MET A 52 -36.47 23.13 -33.18
CA MET A 52 -35.81 22.77 -34.43
C MET A 52 -34.79 23.85 -34.81
N LEU A 53 -33.51 23.54 -34.67
CA LEU A 53 -32.39 24.46 -34.83
C LEU A 53 -31.43 23.92 -35.90
N SER A 54 -31.91 23.64 -37.11
CA SER A 54 -31.10 22.97 -38.14
C SER A 54 -30.20 23.97 -38.89
N GLY A 55 -28.90 23.67 -38.94
CA GLY A 55 -27.90 24.48 -39.65
C GLY A 55 -27.66 25.88 -39.07
N CYS A 56 -28.08 26.13 -37.83
CA CYS A 56 -27.85 27.39 -37.13
C CYS A 56 -26.37 27.54 -36.75
N ARG A 57 -25.90 28.78 -36.65
CA ARG A 57 -24.56 29.11 -36.18
C ARG A 57 -24.65 29.94 -34.91
N PHE A 58 -23.94 29.52 -33.88
CA PHE A 58 -23.71 30.25 -32.64
C PHE A 58 -22.22 30.54 -32.54
N GLU A 59 -21.84 31.79 -32.73
CA GLU A 59 -20.44 32.22 -32.69
C GLU A 59 -20.21 33.22 -31.57
N GLU A 60 -19.22 32.98 -30.71
CA GLU A 60 -18.91 33.82 -29.55
C GLU A 60 -20.14 34.08 -28.65
N CYS A 61 -21.09 33.14 -28.60
CA CYS A 61 -22.33 33.29 -27.85
C CYS A 61 -22.20 32.71 -26.43
N ASP A 62 -22.96 33.28 -25.49
CA ASP A 62 -23.15 32.71 -24.16
C ASP A 62 -24.44 31.88 -24.15
N LEU A 63 -24.29 30.57 -24.15
CA LEU A 63 -25.36 29.57 -24.07
C LEU A 63 -25.30 28.82 -22.73
N SER A 64 -24.68 29.40 -21.71
CA SER A 64 -24.52 28.74 -20.41
C SER A 64 -25.89 28.41 -19.80
N ARG A 65 -26.04 27.20 -19.26
CA ARG A 65 -27.29 26.68 -18.64
C ARG A 65 -28.50 26.64 -19.57
N VAL A 66 -28.32 26.69 -20.89
CA VAL A 66 -29.44 26.53 -21.83
C VAL A 66 -29.99 25.10 -21.76
N ASN A 67 -31.31 24.99 -21.81
CA ASN A 67 -32.00 23.70 -21.97
C ASN A 67 -32.29 23.43 -23.45
N PHE A 68 -31.62 22.43 -24.02
CA PHE A 68 -31.82 21.92 -25.38
C PHE A 68 -32.43 20.50 -25.39
N LYS A 69 -33.04 20.06 -24.29
CA LYS A 69 -33.64 18.72 -24.21
C LYS A 69 -34.64 18.50 -25.33
N ALA A 70 -34.58 17.31 -25.94
CA ALA A 70 -35.45 16.88 -27.04
C ALA A 70 -35.45 17.80 -28.29
N SER A 71 -34.46 18.70 -28.41
CA SER A 71 -34.34 19.58 -29.57
C SER A 71 -33.62 18.88 -30.73
N ARG A 72 -33.91 19.28 -31.97
CA ARG A 72 -33.22 18.83 -33.19
C ARG A 72 -32.27 19.92 -33.68
N ILE A 73 -30.97 19.74 -33.47
CA ILE A 73 -29.94 20.77 -33.70
C ILE A 73 -29.01 20.41 -34.89
N VAL A 74 -29.47 19.51 -35.75
CA VAL A 74 -28.69 18.88 -36.83
C VAL A 74 -27.91 19.88 -37.69
N GLY A 75 -26.63 19.59 -37.91
CA GLY A 75 -25.73 20.39 -38.76
C GLY A 75 -25.36 21.78 -38.21
N SER A 76 -25.79 22.12 -37.00
CA SER A 76 -25.49 23.42 -36.40
C SER A 76 -24.07 23.51 -35.86
N VAL A 77 -23.53 24.73 -35.80
CA VAL A 77 -22.16 25.00 -35.38
C VAL A 77 -22.13 25.92 -34.18
N PHE A 78 -21.43 25.49 -33.13
CA PHE A 78 -21.10 26.25 -31.92
C PHE A 78 -19.60 26.56 -31.94
N LEU A 79 -19.25 27.78 -32.33
CA LEU A 79 -17.88 28.25 -32.48
C LEU A 79 -17.53 29.21 -31.35
N ARG A 80 -16.46 28.91 -30.59
CA ARG A 80 -15.92 29.77 -29.51
C ARG A 80 -17.01 30.26 -28.54
N SER A 81 -18.04 29.45 -28.34
CA SER A 81 -19.22 29.78 -27.53
C SER A 81 -19.14 29.11 -26.15
N ASP A 82 -19.74 29.73 -25.15
CA ASP A 82 -19.85 29.17 -23.80
C ASP A 82 -21.12 28.33 -23.71
N LEU A 83 -20.97 27.02 -23.57
CA LEU A 83 -22.05 26.05 -23.41
C LEU A 83 -21.92 25.33 -22.06
N LYS A 84 -21.44 26.00 -21.00
CA LYS A 84 -21.34 25.41 -19.67
C LYS A 84 -22.69 24.92 -19.17
N THR A 85 -22.72 23.72 -18.59
CA THR A 85 -23.90 23.15 -17.91
C THR A 85 -25.16 23.10 -18.78
N VAL A 86 -24.99 22.90 -20.09
CA VAL A 86 -26.09 22.79 -21.04
C VAL A 86 -26.71 21.40 -21.00
N GLU A 87 -28.03 21.34 -21.16
CA GLU A 87 -28.81 20.10 -21.15
C GLU A 87 -29.16 19.65 -22.58
N PHE A 88 -28.52 18.60 -23.08
CA PHE A 88 -28.77 18.05 -24.43
C PHE A 88 -29.55 16.71 -24.42
N GLN A 89 -30.06 16.25 -23.28
CA GLN A 89 -30.63 14.91 -23.19
C GLN A 89 -31.79 14.72 -24.20
N ALA A 90 -31.78 13.59 -24.90
CA ALA A 90 -32.74 13.25 -25.97
C ALA A 90 -32.75 14.20 -27.19
N SER A 91 -31.78 15.11 -27.31
CA SER A 91 -31.63 15.93 -28.51
C SER A 91 -31.00 15.14 -29.67
N ASP A 92 -31.22 15.62 -30.90
CA ASP A 92 -30.54 15.13 -32.09
C ASP A 92 -29.42 16.13 -32.45
N LEU A 93 -28.18 15.70 -32.24
CA LEU A 93 -26.96 16.49 -32.48
C LEU A 93 -26.20 16.00 -33.72
N ASP A 94 -26.90 15.33 -34.64
CA ASP A 94 -26.27 14.79 -35.83
C ASP A 94 -25.55 15.88 -36.64
N GLU A 95 -24.30 15.59 -37.02
CA GLU A 95 -23.42 16.50 -37.77
C GLU A 95 -23.21 17.88 -37.12
N CYS A 96 -23.53 18.05 -35.83
CA CYS A 96 -23.22 19.28 -35.10
C CYS A 96 -21.70 19.48 -34.96
N GLY A 97 -21.25 20.74 -35.04
CA GLY A 97 -19.86 21.12 -34.81
C GLY A 97 -19.70 21.93 -33.52
N PHE A 98 -18.95 21.42 -32.55
CA PHE A 98 -18.46 22.16 -31.40
C PHE A 98 -16.97 22.46 -31.62
N ILE A 99 -16.61 23.73 -31.75
CA ILE A 99 -15.24 24.15 -32.10
C ILE A 99 -14.80 25.22 -31.12
N GLU A 100 -13.74 24.95 -30.36
CA GLU A 100 -13.23 25.81 -29.29
C GLU A 100 -14.33 26.20 -28.28
N ALA A 101 -15.34 25.35 -28.16
CA ALA A 101 -16.49 25.56 -27.30
C ALA A 101 -16.20 25.10 -25.87
N ASN A 102 -16.80 25.81 -24.90
CA ASN A 102 -16.74 25.42 -23.49
C ASN A 102 -17.98 24.58 -23.13
N LEU A 103 -17.82 23.26 -22.94
CA LEU A 103 -18.91 22.34 -22.63
C LEU A 103 -18.76 21.77 -21.21
N GLU A 104 -18.09 22.51 -20.32
CA GLU A 104 -17.84 22.08 -18.94
C GLU A 104 -19.18 21.83 -18.22
N GLY A 105 -19.32 20.64 -17.62
CA GLY A 105 -20.52 20.24 -16.89
C GLY A 105 -21.76 19.93 -17.74
N SER A 106 -21.66 19.99 -19.07
CA SER A 106 -22.81 19.77 -19.97
C SER A 106 -23.20 18.30 -20.07
N ASN A 107 -24.48 18.04 -20.33
CA ASN A 107 -25.06 16.70 -20.25
C ASN A 107 -25.45 16.14 -21.62
N PHE A 108 -24.70 15.13 -22.06
CA PHE A 108 -24.85 14.39 -23.32
C PHE A 108 -25.33 12.95 -23.12
N THR A 109 -25.87 12.61 -21.95
CA THR A 109 -26.19 11.22 -21.58
C THR A 109 -26.97 10.50 -22.67
N ARG A 110 -26.47 9.33 -23.11
CA ARG A 110 -27.07 8.44 -24.13
C ARG A 110 -27.26 9.04 -25.52
N LEU A 111 -26.57 10.13 -25.86
CA LEU A 111 -26.61 10.67 -27.22
C LEU A 111 -25.69 9.86 -28.15
N ASP A 112 -26.11 9.73 -29.40
CA ASP A 112 -25.21 9.33 -30.48
C ASP A 112 -24.46 10.58 -30.95
N LEU A 113 -23.18 10.66 -30.61
CA LEU A 113 -22.32 11.74 -31.03
C LEU A 113 -21.38 11.32 -32.16
N SER A 114 -21.54 10.12 -32.74
CA SER A 114 -20.60 9.54 -33.70
C SER A 114 -20.31 10.41 -34.94
N ARG A 115 -21.25 11.27 -35.33
CA ARG A 115 -21.11 12.25 -36.42
C ARG A 115 -20.98 13.70 -35.97
N ALA A 116 -21.07 13.98 -34.67
CA ALA A 116 -20.75 15.30 -34.14
C ALA A 116 -19.23 15.53 -34.17
N ARG A 117 -18.81 16.74 -34.50
CA ARG A 117 -17.41 17.16 -34.50
C ARG A 117 -17.12 17.95 -33.23
N PHE A 118 -16.10 17.53 -32.49
CA PHE A 118 -15.54 18.29 -31.38
C PHE A 118 -14.09 18.63 -31.71
N GLU A 119 -13.75 19.91 -31.64
CA GLU A 119 -12.38 20.37 -31.90
C GLU A 119 -11.96 21.33 -30.79
N LYS A 120 -10.89 20.98 -30.06
CA LYS A 120 -10.34 21.79 -28.95
C LYS A 120 -11.40 22.19 -27.90
N CYS A 121 -12.37 21.32 -27.66
CA CYS A 121 -13.43 21.56 -26.69
C CYS A 121 -12.97 21.29 -25.25
N GLN A 122 -13.51 22.08 -24.31
CA GLN A 122 -13.39 21.80 -22.89
C GLN A 122 -14.58 20.96 -22.45
N LEU A 123 -14.35 19.73 -21.99
CA LEU A 123 -15.39 18.79 -21.55
C LEU A 123 -15.17 18.36 -20.09
N LYS A 124 -14.47 19.20 -19.31
CA LYS A 124 -14.25 18.97 -17.89
C LYS A 124 -15.60 18.77 -17.18
N SER A 125 -15.70 17.74 -16.36
CA SER A 125 -16.93 17.41 -15.62
C SER A 125 -18.18 17.18 -16.50
N ALA A 126 -18.06 17.07 -17.83
CA ALA A 126 -19.18 16.80 -18.71
C ALA A 126 -19.74 15.39 -18.46
N ASN A 127 -21.04 15.22 -18.65
CA ASN A 127 -21.69 13.92 -18.53
C ASN A 127 -21.88 13.28 -19.92
N LEU A 128 -21.00 12.36 -20.24
CA LEU A 128 -20.92 11.59 -21.49
C LEU A 128 -21.30 10.12 -21.25
N ARG A 129 -22.07 9.82 -20.20
CA ARG A 129 -22.46 8.45 -19.85
C ARG A 129 -23.15 7.75 -21.03
N ALA A 130 -22.64 6.58 -21.39
CA ALA A 130 -23.15 5.74 -22.47
C ALA A 130 -23.31 6.47 -23.83
N VAL A 131 -22.42 7.41 -24.13
CA VAL A 131 -22.33 8.07 -25.44
C VAL A 131 -21.55 7.20 -26.42
N ALA A 132 -22.00 7.15 -27.67
CA ALA A 132 -21.22 6.58 -28.77
C ALA A 132 -20.17 7.61 -29.24
N LEU A 133 -18.89 7.32 -29.01
CA LEU A 133 -17.75 8.15 -29.43
C LEU A 133 -16.87 7.38 -30.40
N ASN A 134 -16.15 8.10 -31.27
CA ASN A 134 -15.10 7.53 -32.11
C ASN A 134 -13.75 8.21 -31.89
N PHE A 135 -12.71 7.62 -32.46
CA PHE A 135 -11.32 8.04 -32.27
C PHE A 135 -11.08 9.52 -32.57
N THR A 136 -11.58 10.02 -33.69
CA THR A 136 -11.33 11.38 -34.16
C THR A 136 -11.89 12.45 -33.23
N GLN A 137 -12.86 12.11 -32.39
CA GLN A 137 -13.52 13.06 -31.49
C GLN A 137 -12.68 13.34 -30.25
N LEU A 138 -12.00 12.35 -29.70
CA LEU A 138 -11.27 12.53 -28.43
C LEU A 138 -9.98 13.35 -28.58
N ALA A 139 -9.46 13.51 -29.80
CA ALA A 139 -8.19 14.18 -30.02
C ALA A 139 -8.20 15.64 -29.51
N GLY A 140 -7.31 15.94 -28.55
CA GLY A 140 -7.17 17.29 -27.98
C GLY A 140 -8.27 17.71 -26.99
N MET A 141 -9.18 16.81 -26.61
CA MET A 141 -10.18 17.07 -25.56
C MET A 141 -9.56 17.01 -24.16
N ASN A 142 -10.11 17.80 -23.23
CA ASN A 142 -9.88 17.63 -21.80
C ASN A 142 -11.10 16.98 -21.14
N LEU A 143 -10.95 15.74 -20.65
CA LEU A 143 -11.99 14.94 -19.99
C LEU A 143 -11.73 14.75 -18.48
N GLU A 144 -10.94 15.63 -17.86
CA GLU A 144 -10.76 15.61 -16.40
C GLU A 144 -12.11 15.66 -15.68
N SER A 145 -12.30 14.79 -14.69
CA SER A 145 -13.52 14.69 -13.89
C SER A 145 -14.81 14.39 -14.68
N ALA A 146 -14.73 14.07 -15.97
CA ALA A 146 -15.91 13.76 -16.79
C ALA A 146 -16.57 12.45 -16.37
N ILE A 147 -17.88 12.33 -16.60
CA ILE A 147 -18.64 11.10 -16.38
C ILE A 147 -18.73 10.35 -17.70
N LEU A 148 -18.00 9.24 -17.80
CA LEU A 148 -17.80 8.40 -18.98
C LEU A 148 -18.18 6.94 -18.69
N SER A 149 -19.04 6.72 -17.69
CA SER A 149 -19.45 5.38 -17.28
C SER A 149 -20.06 4.60 -18.45
N GLY A 150 -19.59 3.38 -18.67
CA GLY A 150 -20.06 2.48 -19.73
C GLY A 150 -19.74 2.91 -21.17
N VAL A 151 -18.92 3.94 -21.37
CA VAL A 151 -18.50 4.37 -22.72
C VAL A 151 -17.57 3.34 -23.35
N ASP A 152 -17.74 3.11 -24.65
CA ASP A 152 -16.91 2.19 -25.43
C ASP A 152 -15.72 2.91 -26.09
N PHE A 153 -14.52 2.55 -25.65
CA PHE A 153 -13.21 2.98 -26.15
C PHE A 153 -12.47 1.84 -26.87
N THR A 154 -13.17 0.80 -27.34
CA THR A 154 -12.57 -0.36 -28.00
C THR A 154 -11.72 0.05 -29.20
N GLY A 155 -10.47 -0.43 -29.24
CA GLY A 155 -9.53 -0.21 -30.34
C GLY A 155 -8.99 1.22 -30.48
N LEU A 156 -9.33 2.13 -29.55
CA LEU A 156 -8.88 3.51 -29.63
C LEU A 156 -7.39 3.65 -29.33
N LYS A 157 -6.75 4.61 -30.01
CA LYS A 157 -5.32 4.90 -29.89
C LYS A 157 -5.06 6.22 -29.18
N LEU A 158 -4.97 6.23 -27.85
CA LEU A 158 -4.78 7.47 -27.10
C LEU A 158 -3.33 7.62 -26.64
N LYS A 159 -2.74 8.79 -26.93
CA LYS A 159 -1.41 9.15 -26.46
C LYS A 159 -1.47 10.43 -25.62
N ALA A 160 -0.85 10.41 -24.43
CA ALA A 160 -0.75 11.55 -23.53
C ALA A 160 -2.13 12.18 -23.21
N PHE A 161 -3.16 11.34 -23.15
CA PHE A 161 -4.54 11.76 -22.89
C PHE A 161 -4.84 11.73 -21.39
N SER A 162 -5.68 12.64 -20.88
CA SER A 162 -6.02 12.66 -19.44
C SER A 162 -7.48 12.30 -19.20
N PHE A 163 -7.68 11.23 -18.43
CA PHE A 163 -8.90 10.82 -17.75
C PHE A 163 -8.80 11.04 -16.24
N LYS A 164 -7.92 11.94 -15.79
CA LYS A 164 -7.70 12.21 -14.38
C LYS A 164 -9.03 12.52 -13.67
N ARG A 165 -9.28 11.85 -12.54
CA ARG A 165 -10.51 11.99 -11.72
C ARG A 165 -11.83 11.66 -12.44
N ALA A 166 -11.79 11.13 -13.66
CA ALA A 166 -13.00 10.79 -14.42
C ALA A 166 -13.76 9.62 -13.78
N GLN A 167 -15.08 9.57 -14.01
CA GLN A 167 -15.90 8.39 -13.71
C GLN A 167 -15.98 7.50 -14.94
N LEU A 168 -15.26 6.39 -14.93
CA LEU A 168 -15.11 5.41 -16.01
C LEU A 168 -15.59 4.02 -15.55
N ASP A 169 -16.51 3.95 -14.58
CA ASP A 169 -17.09 2.68 -14.15
C ASP A 169 -17.73 1.97 -15.35
N GLN A 170 -17.43 0.68 -15.51
CA GLN A 170 -17.89 -0.15 -16.63
C GLN A 170 -17.46 0.32 -18.04
N ALA A 171 -16.52 1.27 -18.16
CA ALA A 171 -15.98 1.68 -19.45
C ALA A 171 -15.24 0.52 -20.15
N ILE A 172 -15.28 0.48 -21.47
CA ILE A 172 -14.74 -0.63 -22.28
C ILE A 172 -13.51 -0.15 -23.05
N PHE A 173 -12.34 -0.67 -22.76
CA PHE A 173 -11.05 -0.34 -23.39
C PHE A 173 -10.44 -1.54 -24.13
N ARG A 174 -11.27 -2.45 -24.66
CA ARG A 174 -10.78 -3.68 -25.30
C ARG A 174 -9.90 -3.36 -26.50
N ASN A 175 -8.74 -4.02 -26.60
CA ASN A 175 -7.78 -3.80 -27.70
C ASN A 175 -7.34 -2.34 -27.90
N ALA A 176 -7.55 -1.46 -26.92
CA ALA A 176 -7.13 -0.07 -27.02
C ALA A 176 -5.59 0.04 -26.93
N GLU A 177 -5.01 0.98 -27.67
CA GLU A 177 -3.59 1.34 -27.60
C GLU A 177 -3.46 2.64 -26.81
N LEU A 178 -3.11 2.53 -25.53
CA LEU A 178 -3.02 3.64 -24.59
C LEU A 178 -1.56 3.84 -24.19
N SER A 179 -1.00 4.99 -24.55
CA SER A 179 0.37 5.38 -24.24
C SER A 179 0.37 6.66 -23.41
N GLU A 180 1.01 6.64 -22.24
CA GLU A 180 1.13 7.82 -21.36
C GLU A 180 -0.23 8.43 -20.97
N VAL A 181 -1.28 7.59 -20.92
CA VAL A 181 -2.63 8.05 -20.55
C VAL A 181 -2.73 8.17 -19.03
N ASP A 182 -3.25 9.30 -18.56
CA ASP A 182 -3.42 9.59 -17.14
C ASP A 182 -4.83 9.21 -16.65
N PHE A 183 -4.92 8.11 -15.92
CA PHE A 183 -6.09 7.64 -15.19
C PHE A 183 -6.02 7.94 -13.69
N SER A 184 -5.10 8.79 -13.23
CA SER A 184 -4.93 9.04 -11.80
C SER A 184 -6.21 9.52 -11.13
N GLU A 185 -6.45 9.03 -9.91
CA GLU A 185 -7.63 9.36 -9.09
C GLU A 185 -8.99 9.04 -9.76
N SER A 186 -9.01 8.33 -10.88
CA SER A 186 -10.25 7.99 -11.61
C SER A 186 -10.98 6.80 -10.97
N ASN A 187 -12.28 6.70 -11.28
CA ASN A 187 -13.09 5.53 -10.95
C ASN A 187 -13.19 4.61 -12.18
N LEU A 188 -12.54 3.46 -12.13
CA LEU A 188 -12.47 2.44 -13.17
C LEU A 188 -13.09 1.10 -12.69
N GLU A 189 -14.03 1.16 -11.75
CA GLU A 189 -14.67 -0.03 -11.22
C GLU A 189 -15.33 -0.84 -12.34
N SER A 190 -15.00 -2.13 -12.43
CA SER A 190 -15.45 -3.05 -13.48
C SER A 190 -15.14 -2.60 -14.92
N ALA A 191 -14.16 -1.73 -15.13
CA ALA A 191 -13.71 -1.36 -16.48
C ALA A 191 -13.01 -2.54 -17.18
N ASP A 192 -13.17 -2.62 -18.50
CA ASP A 192 -12.73 -3.77 -19.32
C ASP A 192 -11.54 -3.39 -20.22
N PHE A 193 -10.33 -3.69 -19.79
CA PHE A 193 -9.06 -3.47 -20.50
C PHE A 193 -8.54 -4.72 -21.21
N ARG A 194 -9.41 -5.68 -21.58
CA ARG A 194 -8.95 -6.92 -22.22
C ARG A 194 -8.13 -6.64 -23.48
N SER A 195 -6.94 -7.24 -23.53
CA SER A 195 -5.99 -7.09 -24.64
C SER A 195 -5.58 -5.64 -24.93
N ALA A 196 -5.77 -4.71 -24.00
CA ALA A 196 -5.30 -3.34 -24.13
C ALA A 196 -3.77 -3.25 -23.96
N GLN A 197 -3.16 -2.28 -24.64
CA GLN A 197 -1.77 -1.88 -24.44
C GLN A 197 -1.75 -0.62 -23.58
N LEU A 198 -1.04 -0.63 -22.46
CA LEU A 198 -1.11 0.40 -21.41
C LEU A 198 0.26 1.01 -21.09
N ALA A 199 1.10 1.21 -22.11
CA ALA A 199 2.49 1.66 -21.92
C ALA A 199 2.54 3.04 -21.24
N GLY A 200 3.32 3.19 -20.17
CA GLY A 200 3.51 4.46 -19.46
C GLY A 200 2.25 5.06 -18.85
N CYS A 201 1.13 4.32 -18.78
CA CYS A 201 -0.12 4.83 -18.24
C CYS A 201 -0.04 5.03 -16.72
N ASN A 202 -0.70 6.06 -16.22
CA ASN A 202 -0.73 6.41 -14.81
C ASN A 202 -2.09 6.08 -14.19
N PHE A 203 -2.14 5.11 -13.28
CA PHE A 203 -3.30 4.69 -12.50
C PHE A 203 -3.16 5.02 -11.00
N THR A 204 -2.29 5.98 -10.65
CA THR A 204 -2.04 6.35 -9.25
C THR A 204 -3.34 6.70 -8.53
N SER A 205 -3.58 6.05 -7.39
CA SER A 205 -4.79 6.22 -6.57
C SER A 205 -6.12 5.96 -7.30
N ALA A 206 -6.10 5.30 -8.46
CA ALA A 206 -7.32 4.95 -9.18
C ALA A 206 -8.09 3.81 -8.47
N ARG A 207 -9.41 3.81 -8.61
CA ARG A 207 -10.29 2.72 -8.12
C ARG A 207 -10.60 1.76 -9.26
N ILE A 208 -9.99 0.59 -9.29
CA ILE A 208 -10.08 -0.43 -10.35
C ILE A 208 -10.59 -1.76 -9.76
N ARG A 209 -11.57 -1.68 -8.85
CA ARG A 209 -12.17 -2.89 -8.25
C ARG A 209 -12.85 -3.73 -9.34
N SER A 210 -12.61 -5.04 -9.34
CA SER A 210 -13.15 -5.97 -10.32
C SER A 210 -12.86 -5.61 -11.78
N GLY A 211 -11.82 -4.81 -12.05
CA GLY A 211 -11.40 -4.48 -13.41
C GLY A 211 -10.90 -5.72 -14.17
N ILE A 212 -11.05 -5.72 -15.49
CA ILE A 212 -10.70 -6.85 -16.34
C ILE A 212 -9.48 -6.48 -17.20
N PHE A 213 -8.35 -7.09 -16.91
CA PHE A 213 -7.05 -6.87 -17.58
C PHE A 213 -6.55 -8.14 -18.27
N GLN A 214 -7.43 -9.09 -18.58
CA GLN A 214 -7.01 -10.35 -19.21
C GLN A 214 -6.25 -10.08 -20.50
N LYS A 215 -5.06 -10.69 -20.62
CA LYS A 215 -4.14 -10.53 -21.77
C LYS A 215 -3.73 -9.08 -22.07
N ALA A 216 -3.96 -8.13 -21.16
CA ALA A 216 -3.46 -6.77 -21.30
C ALA A 216 -1.93 -6.74 -21.15
N THR A 217 -1.29 -5.76 -21.77
CA THR A 217 0.15 -5.53 -21.66
C THR A 217 0.43 -4.17 -21.04
N MET A 218 1.19 -4.16 -19.96
CA MET A 218 1.60 -2.96 -19.22
C MET A 218 3.12 -2.91 -19.19
N VAL A 219 3.67 -1.76 -19.54
CA VAL A 219 5.11 -1.51 -19.60
C VAL A 219 5.34 -0.13 -19.02
N ASP A 220 6.17 -0.03 -17.99
CA ASP A 220 6.50 1.23 -17.31
C ASP A 220 5.26 1.98 -16.78
N SER A 221 4.17 1.26 -16.54
CA SER A 221 2.90 1.81 -16.04
C SER A 221 2.91 1.91 -14.51
N VAL A 222 2.25 2.93 -13.96
CA VAL A 222 2.23 3.22 -12.53
C VAL A 222 0.83 2.94 -11.97
N PHE A 223 0.74 2.14 -10.90
CA PHE A 223 -0.48 1.79 -10.16
C PHE A 223 -0.31 2.06 -8.66
N ALA A 224 0.60 2.95 -8.27
CA ALA A 224 0.88 3.25 -6.88
C ALA A 224 -0.41 3.65 -6.15
N GLN A 225 -0.64 3.06 -4.97
CA GLN A 225 -1.84 3.30 -4.14
C GLN A 225 -3.19 2.99 -4.83
N ALA A 226 -3.20 2.33 -5.99
CA ALA A 226 -4.44 1.97 -6.67
C ALA A 226 -5.20 0.88 -5.89
N ASN A 227 -6.54 0.96 -5.93
CA ASN A 227 -7.40 -0.07 -5.36
C ASN A 227 -7.87 -1.01 -6.47
N MET A 228 -7.24 -2.18 -6.56
CA MET A 228 -7.42 -3.21 -7.58
C MET A 228 -7.95 -4.53 -6.97
N ILE A 229 -8.79 -4.45 -5.95
CA ILE A 229 -9.40 -5.64 -5.34
C ILE A 229 -10.15 -6.46 -6.40
N ASN A 230 -9.98 -7.78 -6.39
CA ASN A 230 -10.60 -8.73 -7.32
C ASN A 230 -10.30 -8.45 -8.81
N LEU A 231 -9.15 -7.85 -9.12
CA LEU A 231 -8.71 -7.64 -10.50
C LEU A 231 -8.63 -8.98 -11.25
N VAL A 232 -9.18 -9.04 -12.47
CA VAL A 232 -9.11 -10.22 -13.33
C VAL A 232 -8.07 -9.98 -14.41
N ALA A 233 -6.83 -10.43 -14.19
CA ALA A 233 -5.66 -10.13 -15.03
C ALA A 233 -4.96 -11.40 -15.53
N GLN A 234 -5.72 -12.44 -15.84
CA GLN A 234 -5.19 -13.71 -16.34
C GLN A 234 -4.42 -13.52 -17.66
N GLY A 235 -3.24 -14.14 -17.76
CA GLY A 235 -2.38 -14.09 -18.95
C GLY A 235 -1.88 -12.69 -19.34
N SER A 236 -1.96 -11.73 -18.42
CA SER A 236 -1.47 -10.36 -18.64
C SER A 236 0.06 -10.26 -18.51
N VAL A 237 0.65 -9.21 -19.06
CA VAL A 237 2.11 -9.00 -19.07
C VAL A 237 2.44 -7.67 -18.41
N TRP A 238 3.23 -7.72 -17.34
CA TRP A 238 3.63 -6.59 -16.50
C TRP A 238 5.14 -6.45 -16.51
N ASN A 239 5.64 -5.36 -17.09
CA ASN A 239 7.07 -5.11 -17.19
C ASN A 239 7.40 -3.76 -16.55
N ARG A 240 8.24 -3.78 -15.51
CA ARG A 240 8.70 -2.58 -14.79
C ARG A 240 7.54 -1.70 -14.30
N CYS A 241 6.42 -2.32 -13.96
CA CYS A 241 5.28 -1.63 -13.40
C CYS A 241 5.51 -1.32 -11.91
N GLN A 242 4.99 -0.18 -11.46
CA GLN A 242 5.04 0.22 -10.05
C GLN A 242 3.68 -0.04 -9.41
N LEU A 243 3.61 -0.96 -8.46
CA LEU A 243 2.40 -1.29 -7.70
C LEU A 243 2.61 -1.08 -6.18
N ASP A 244 3.57 -0.21 -5.82
CA ASP A 244 3.84 0.15 -4.44
C ASP A 244 2.55 0.64 -3.73
N LEU A 245 2.32 0.15 -2.51
CA LEU A 245 1.14 0.46 -1.68
C LEU A 245 -0.22 0.11 -2.33
N ALA A 246 -0.24 -0.60 -3.46
CA ALA A 246 -1.50 -0.95 -4.11
C ALA A 246 -2.26 -2.03 -3.35
N ASN A 247 -3.59 -2.02 -3.46
CA ASN A 247 -4.42 -3.10 -2.93
C ASN A 247 -4.89 -4.02 -4.06
N LEU A 248 -4.37 -5.24 -4.07
CA LEU A 248 -4.59 -6.28 -5.07
C LEU A 248 -5.30 -7.49 -4.47
N SER A 249 -5.92 -7.35 -3.30
CA SER A 249 -6.52 -8.49 -2.59
C SER A 249 -7.53 -9.24 -3.49
N GLY A 250 -7.38 -10.55 -3.59
CA GLY A 250 -8.20 -11.42 -4.43
C GLY A 250 -7.93 -11.31 -5.95
N ALA A 251 -6.88 -10.59 -6.37
CA ALA A 251 -6.53 -10.49 -7.79
C ALA A 251 -6.14 -11.84 -8.40
N ASP A 252 -6.54 -12.04 -9.64
CA ASP A 252 -6.30 -13.25 -10.41
C ASP A 252 -5.30 -12.98 -11.54
N PHE A 253 -4.04 -13.37 -11.29
CA PHE A 253 -2.90 -13.21 -12.19
C PHE A 253 -2.48 -14.52 -12.85
N ARG A 254 -3.35 -15.53 -12.88
CA ARG A 254 -2.98 -16.86 -13.39
C ARG A 254 -2.42 -16.80 -14.82
N GLY A 255 -1.28 -17.46 -15.03
CA GLY A 255 -0.55 -17.44 -16.31
C GLY A 255 0.06 -16.09 -16.70
N GLY A 256 0.05 -15.10 -15.80
CA GLY A 256 0.63 -13.78 -16.03
C GLY A 256 2.15 -13.78 -16.05
N LYS A 257 2.74 -12.75 -16.67
CA LYS A 257 4.20 -12.55 -16.74
C LYS A 257 4.56 -11.25 -16.04
N PHE A 258 5.52 -11.31 -15.12
CA PHE A 258 5.95 -10.20 -14.29
C PHE A 258 7.47 -10.10 -14.31
N SER A 259 7.99 -9.01 -14.87
CA SER A 259 9.43 -8.75 -14.95
C SER A 259 9.76 -7.39 -14.35
N GLY A 260 10.52 -7.39 -13.25
CA GLY A 260 10.97 -6.15 -12.59
C GLY A 260 9.83 -5.32 -12.00
N VAL A 261 8.75 -5.98 -11.59
CA VAL A 261 7.58 -5.32 -11.01
C VAL A 261 7.80 -5.06 -9.53
N ASP A 262 7.44 -3.86 -9.10
CA ASP A 262 7.52 -3.45 -7.71
C ASP A 262 6.16 -3.61 -7.02
N PHE A 263 6.04 -4.62 -6.15
CA PHE A 263 4.88 -4.85 -5.29
C PHE A 263 5.15 -4.43 -3.83
N SER A 264 6.14 -3.57 -3.58
CA SER A 264 6.50 -3.19 -2.21
C SER A 264 5.30 -2.62 -1.44
N HIS A 265 5.20 -2.96 -0.15
CA HIS A 265 4.14 -2.51 0.76
C HIS A 265 2.68 -2.82 0.31
N SER A 266 2.50 -3.59 -0.76
CA SER A 266 1.19 -3.86 -1.35
C SER A 266 0.39 -4.89 -0.55
N GLN A 267 -0.93 -4.87 -0.73
CA GLN A 267 -1.84 -5.89 -0.18
C GLN A 267 -2.13 -6.93 -1.26
N LEU A 268 -1.57 -8.13 -1.12
CA LEU A 268 -1.67 -9.25 -2.05
C LEU A 268 -2.38 -10.46 -1.41
N VAL A 269 -3.31 -10.20 -0.49
CA VAL A 269 -4.06 -11.25 0.21
C VAL A 269 -4.87 -12.05 -0.80
N GLU A 270 -4.76 -13.39 -0.76
CA GLU A 270 -5.47 -14.32 -1.65
C GLU A 270 -5.22 -14.12 -3.15
N VAL A 271 -4.09 -13.49 -3.52
CA VAL A 271 -3.71 -13.30 -4.93
C VAL A 271 -3.27 -14.61 -5.57
N LYS A 272 -3.65 -14.80 -6.84
CA LYS A 272 -3.32 -16.02 -7.60
C LYS A 272 -2.25 -15.77 -8.65
N PHE A 273 -1.02 -16.17 -8.36
CA PHE A 273 0.11 -16.18 -9.30
C PHE A 273 0.33 -17.56 -9.95
N ASP A 274 -0.62 -18.48 -9.83
CA ASP A 274 -0.47 -19.84 -10.37
C ASP A 274 -0.12 -19.82 -11.86
N GLU A 275 0.79 -20.71 -12.26
CA GLU A 275 1.29 -20.85 -13.63
C GLU A 275 1.96 -19.57 -14.20
N GLY A 276 2.21 -18.56 -13.36
CA GLY A 276 2.85 -17.31 -13.75
C GLY A 276 4.37 -17.41 -13.88
N GLU A 277 4.95 -16.44 -14.58
CA GLU A 277 6.40 -16.21 -14.66
C GLU A 277 6.76 -14.92 -13.92
N LEU A 278 7.54 -15.04 -12.84
CA LEU A 278 7.94 -13.92 -12.00
C LEU A 278 9.47 -13.84 -11.95
N VAL A 279 10.04 -12.77 -12.50
CA VAL A 279 11.48 -12.55 -12.56
C VAL A 279 11.83 -11.16 -12.02
N GLY A 280 12.69 -11.10 -11.01
CA GLY A 280 13.23 -9.83 -10.51
C GLY A 280 12.18 -8.92 -9.87
N ASN A 281 11.08 -9.48 -9.36
CA ASN A 281 10.02 -8.68 -8.74
C ASN A 281 10.32 -8.46 -7.25
N SER A 282 9.96 -7.28 -6.75
CA SER A 282 10.02 -6.95 -5.32
C SER A 282 8.66 -7.14 -4.66
N PHE A 283 8.66 -7.79 -3.51
CA PHE A 283 7.55 -7.95 -2.57
C PHE A 283 7.94 -7.41 -1.19
N TYR A 284 8.88 -6.48 -1.12
CA TYR A 284 9.38 -5.90 0.13
C TYR A 284 8.21 -5.42 1.00
N GLN A 285 8.12 -5.92 2.24
CA GLN A 285 7.03 -5.61 3.18
C GLN A 285 5.59 -5.85 2.65
N ALA A 286 5.42 -6.63 1.59
CA ALA A 286 4.11 -6.94 1.04
C ALA A 286 3.36 -7.95 1.92
N ARG A 287 2.02 -7.91 1.88
CA ARG A 287 1.17 -8.89 2.57
C ARG A 287 0.63 -9.92 1.61
N LEU A 288 1.14 -11.14 1.67
CA LEU A 288 0.85 -12.21 0.73
C LEU A 288 -0.03 -13.32 1.32
N ARG A 289 -0.61 -13.17 2.52
CA ARG A 289 -1.39 -14.24 3.16
C ARG A 289 -2.44 -14.85 2.23
N GLY A 290 -2.42 -16.17 2.10
CA GLY A 290 -3.33 -16.92 1.22
C GLY A 290 -3.02 -16.81 -0.28
N ALA A 291 -1.97 -16.09 -0.68
CA ALA A 291 -1.53 -16.05 -2.06
C ALA A 291 -1.02 -17.42 -2.52
N THR A 292 -1.11 -17.67 -3.83
CA THR A 292 -0.81 -18.96 -4.44
C THR A 292 0.18 -18.82 -5.60
N PHE A 293 1.13 -19.74 -5.69
CA PHE A 293 2.21 -19.77 -6.68
C PHE A 293 2.34 -21.14 -7.36
N ARG A 294 1.24 -21.90 -7.48
CA ARG A 294 1.27 -23.29 -7.97
C ARG A 294 1.84 -23.33 -9.38
N LYS A 295 2.89 -24.13 -9.59
CA LYS A 295 3.59 -24.26 -10.89
C LYS A 295 4.14 -22.93 -11.44
N ALA A 296 4.27 -21.90 -10.61
CA ALA A 296 4.86 -20.64 -11.03
C ALA A 296 6.37 -20.80 -11.23
N LYS A 297 6.94 -20.06 -12.19
CA LYS A 297 8.39 -19.96 -12.37
C LYS A 297 8.87 -18.70 -11.68
N LEU A 298 9.65 -18.87 -10.62
CA LEU A 298 10.12 -17.77 -9.77
C LEU A 298 11.64 -17.64 -9.91
N LYS A 299 12.14 -16.43 -10.17
CA LYS A 299 13.59 -16.16 -10.24
C LYS A 299 13.93 -14.80 -9.67
N PHE A 300 14.97 -14.73 -8.84
CA PHE A 300 15.51 -13.48 -8.30
C PHE A 300 14.44 -12.62 -7.61
N LEU A 301 13.60 -13.25 -6.79
CA LEU A 301 12.54 -12.53 -6.09
C LEU A 301 13.05 -11.93 -4.79
N ASP A 302 12.57 -10.73 -4.49
CA ASP A 302 12.78 -10.09 -3.22
C ASP A 302 11.51 -10.19 -2.38
N PHE A 303 11.56 -10.98 -1.30
CA PHE A 303 10.52 -11.19 -0.30
C PHE A 303 10.98 -10.69 1.08
N GLU A 304 11.90 -9.71 1.14
CA GLU A 304 12.33 -9.15 2.41
C GLU A 304 11.15 -8.57 3.21
N GLU A 305 11.10 -8.94 4.49
CA GLU A 305 10.06 -8.55 5.45
C GLU A 305 8.61 -8.84 5.00
N VAL A 306 8.41 -9.79 4.07
CA VAL A 306 7.08 -10.18 3.61
C VAL A 306 6.28 -10.83 4.74
N ASP A 307 4.96 -10.59 4.78
CA ASP A 307 4.02 -11.42 5.55
C ASP A 307 3.43 -12.51 4.66
N PHE A 308 3.94 -13.73 4.79
CA PHE A 308 3.44 -14.89 4.07
C PHE A 308 3.34 -16.14 4.96
N ALA A 309 2.88 -15.93 6.20
CA ALA A 309 2.59 -17.02 7.12
C ALA A 309 1.62 -18.04 6.50
N LYS A 310 1.90 -19.33 6.68
CA LYS A 310 1.17 -20.47 6.11
C LYS A 310 1.18 -20.53 4.58
N GLY A 311 2.07 -19.77 3.92
CA GLY A 311 2.25 -19.80 2.47
C GLY A 311 2.73 -21.16 1.97
N ASP A 312 2.39 -21.49 0.72
CA ASP A 312 2.81 -22.73 0.06
C ASP A 312 3.79 -22.43 -1.07
N PHE A 313 5.05 -22.82 -0.85
CA PHE A 313 6.16 -22.78 -1.80
C PHE A 313 6.66 -24.19 -2.16
N SER A 314 5.88 -25.24 -1.88
CA SER A 314 6.33 -26.60 -2.10
C SER A 314 6.71 -26.87 -3.56
N ALA A 315 7.84 -27.57 -3.73
CA ALA A 315 8.43 -27.92 -5.01
C ALA A 315 8.77 -26.74 -5.95
N LEU A 316 8.78 -25.49 -5.47
CA LEU A 316 9.17 -24.34 -6.27
C LEU A 316 10.69 -24.14 -6.27
N ASP A 317 11.20 -23.60 -7.38
CA ASP A 317 12.56 -23.07 -7.46
C ASP A 317 12.55 -21.62 -6.98
N LEU A 318 13.22 -21.41 -5.85
CA LEU A 318 13.39 -20.15 -5.14
C LEU A 318 14.88 -19.90 -4.88
N SER A 319 15.74 -20.47 -5.72
CA SER A 319 17.17 -20.27 -5.64
C SER A 319 17.49 -18.77 -5.69
N ARG A 320 18.32 -18.30 -4.75
CA ARG A 320 18.72 -16.90 -4.59
C ARG A 320 17.57 -15.92 -4.30
N ALA A 321 16.42 -16.38 -3.84
CA ALA A 321 15.39 -15.50 -3.33
C ALA A 321 15.84 -14.85 -2.00
N ASN A 322 15.45 -13.59 -1.79
CA ASN A 322 15.64 -12.87 -0.54
C ASN A 322 14.39 -13.02 0.33
N PHE A 323 14.51 -13.59 1.52
CA PHE A 323 13.47 -13.76 2.54
C PHE A 323 13.91 -13.14 3.88
N ARG A 324 14.86 -12.19 3.85
CA ARG A 324 15.39 -11.57 5.06
C ARG A 324 14.25 -10.98 5.91
N GLY A 325 14.20 -11.30 7.19
CA GLY A 325 13.17 -10.79 8.12
C GLY A 325 11.73 -11.21 7.80
N ALA A 326 11.50 -12.10 6.83
CA ALA A 326 10.16 -12.50 6.41
C ALA A 326 9.40 -13.25 7.51
N ASN A 327 8.09 -13.02 7.61
CA ASN A 327 7.20 -13.85 8.40
C ASN A 327 6.70 -15.03 7.55
N LEU A 328 7.23 -16.21 7.86
CA LEU A 328 7.01 -17.49 7.18
C LEU A 328 6.58 -18.58 8.17
N ILE A 329 5.91 -18.19 9.26
CA ILE A 329 5.41 -19.12 10.28
C ILE A 329 4.50 -20.16 9.62
N GLU A 330 4.75 -21.44 9.91
CA GLU A 330 4.02 -22.58 9.35
C GLU A 330 4.02 -22.67 7.80
N ALA A 331 4.93 -21.96 7.11
CA ALA A 331 5.03 -22.02 5.65
C ALA A 331 5.51 -23.41 5.17
N ASN A 332 5.09 -23.79 3.97
CA ASN A 332 5.42 -25.06 3.33
C ASN A 332 6.46 -24.88 2.21
N PHE A 333 7.67 -25.37 2.44
CA PHE A 333 8.80 -25.41 1.51
C PHE A 333 9.20 -26.84 1.13
N ASN A 334 8.34 -27.85 1.36
CA ASN A 334 8.71 -29.24 1.10
C ASN A 334 9.19 -29.45 -0.33
N SER A 335 10.31 -30.15 -0.48
CA SER A 335 10.98 -30.42 -1.76
C SER A 335 11.31 -29.17 -2.60
N GLY A 336 11.31 -27.97 -2.00
CA GLY A 336 11.67 -26.72 -2.67
C GLY A 336 13.17 -26.63 -2.95
N ILE A 337 13.54 -25.89 -4.00
CA ILE A 337 14.94 -25.58 -4.32
C ILE A 337 15.23 -24.17 -3.79
N LEU A 338 16.04 -24.08 -2.74
CA LEU A 338 16.33 -22.87 -1.96
C LEU A 338 17.84 -22.58 -1.94
N LYS A 339 18.55 -22.98 -3.00
CA LYS A 339 20.01 -22.83 -3.09
C LYS A 339 20.38 -21.36 -3.04
N GLU A 340 21.35 -21.03 -2.18
CA GLU A 340 21.85 -19.65 -2.03
C GLU A 340 20.75 -18.63 -1.66
N ALA A 341 19.59 -19.06 -1.15
CA ALA A 341 18.54 -18.16 -0.67
C ALA A 341 18.93 -17.51 0.67
N ASP A 342 18.43 -16.31 0.93
CA ASP A 342 18.68 -15.57 2.18
C ASP A 342 17.43 -15.58 3.08
N PHE A 343 17.47 -16.32 4.17
CA PHE A 343 16.45 -16.35 5.23
C PHE A 343 16.95 -15.67 6.52
N SER A 344 17.95 -14.79 6.44
CA SER A 344 18.51 -14.15 7.63
C SER A 344 17.42 -13.42 8.42
N TYR A 345 17.36 -13.71 9.73
CA TYR A 345 16.35 -13.17 10.64
C TYR A 345 14.89 -13.50 10.32
N ALA A 346 14.61 -14.43 9.40
CA ALA A 346 13.25 -14.84 9.06
C ALA A 346 12.56 -15.62 10.20
N GLU A 347 11.23 -15.52 10.28
CA GLU A 347 10.39 -16.29 11.21
C GLU A 347 9.82 -17.52 10.51
N LEU A 348 10.38 -18.70 10.79
CA LEU A 348 10.04 -19.99 10.18
C LEU A 348 9.53 -21.00 11.23
N ASN A 349 9.00 -20.52 12.36
CA ASN A 349 8.51 -21.40 13.42
C ASN A 349 7.42 -22.34 12.87
N GLY A 350 7.57 -23.65 13.11
CA GLY A 350 6.67 -24.67 12.60
C GLY A 350 6.66 -24.84 11.07
N ALA A 351 7.57 -24.21 10.33
CA ALA A 351 7.66 -24.36 8.88
C ALA A 351 8.00 -25.80 8.48
N ARG A 352 7.55 -26.21 7.29
CA ARG A 352 7.82 -27.54 6.71
C ARG A 352 8.83 -27.41 5.58
N LEU A 353 10.03 -27.95 5.77
CA LEU A 353 11.16 -27.90 4.84
C LEU A 353 11.66 -29.32 4.53
N THR A 354 10.79 -30.33 4.63
CA THR A 354 11.15 -31.73 4.38
C THR A 354 11.69 -31.89 2.96
N GLN A 355 12.88 -32.51 2.82
CA GLN A 355 13.57 -32.68 1.53
C GLN A 355 13.90 -31.38 0.77
N ALA A 356 13.84 -30.20 1.40
CA ALA A 356 14.20 -28.95 0.75
C ALA A 356 15.73 -28.87 0.52
N ASP A 357 16.14 -28.24 -0.59
CA ASP A 357 17.54 -28.00 -0.91
C ASP A 357 17.95 -26.56 -0.56
N LEU A 358 18.50 -26.39 0.63
CA LEU A 358 19.04 -25.16 1.23
C LEU A 358 20.57 -25.08 1.07
N THR A 359 21.16 -25.73 0.07
CA THR A 359 22.61 -25.71 -0.15
C THR A 359 23.13 -24.28 -0.24
N LYS A 360 24.12 -23.93 0.59
CA LYS A 360 24.69 -22.58 0.74
C LYS A 360 23.69 -21.46 1.10
N ALA A 361 22.49 -21.80 1.59
CA ALA A 361 21.54 -20.78 2.04
C ALA A 361 22.07 -20.03 3.28
N ASN A 362 21.67 -18.77 3.43
CA ASN A 362 21.95 -17.96 4.62
C ASN A 362 20.73 -17.96 5.54
N LEU A 363 20.80 -18.63 6.69
CA LEU A 363 19.73 -18.63 7.70
C LEU A 363 20.16 -17.91 8.98
N THR A 364 21.16 -17.03 8.92
CA THR A 364 21.70 -16.36 10.12
C THR A 364 20.59 -15.76 10.99
N GLY A 365 20.48 -16.17 12.24
CA GLY A 365 19.49 -15.65 13.19
C GLY A 365 18.04 -16.02 12.90
N ALA A 366 17.77 -16.93 11.95
CA ALA A 366 16.41 -17.38 11.65
C ALA A 366 15.77 -18.14 12.83
N LYS A 367 14.45 -18.03 12.98
CA LYS A 367 13.67 -18.73 14.01
C LYS A 367 13.02 -19.96 13.39
N LEU A 368 13.48 -21.15 13.74
CA LEU A 368 13.04 -22.45 13.22
C LEU A 368 12.54 -23.36 14.34
N GLU A 369 11.96 -22.79 15.40
CA GLU A 369 11.42 -23.57 16.51
C GLU A 369 10.31 -24.49 16.00
N LYS A 370 10.38 -25.79 16.35
CA LYS A 370 9.44 -26.85 15.92
C LYS A 370 9.32 -27.03 14.39
N ALA A 371 10.22 -26.48 13.59
CA ALA A 371 10.22 -26.68 12.15
C ALA A 371 10.58 -28.14 11.78
N ASP A 372 10.07 -28.63 10.65
CA ASP A 372 10.40 -29.94 10.11
C ASP A 372 11.35 -29.82 8.92
N LEU A 373 12.62 -30.08 9.15
CA LEU A 373 13.71 -30.09 8.16
C LEU A 373 14.19 -31.52 7.86
N SER A 374 13.34 -32.54 8.07
CA SER A 374 13.71 -33.93 7.85
C SER A 374 14.19 -34.14 6.41
N LYS A 375 15.35 -34.77 6.23
CA LYS A 375 15.99 -35.02 4.93
C LYS A 375 16.33 -33.75 4.11
N ALA A 376 16.30 -32.56 4.72
CA ALA A 376 16.71 -31.34 4.03
C ALA A 376 18.22 -31.35 3.74
N VAL A 377 18.62 -30.73 2.63
CA VAL A 377 20.03 -30.55 2.26
C VAL A 377 20.44 -29.13 2.60
N MET A 378 21.29 -28.97 3.61
CA MET A 378 21.83 -27.71 4.11
C MET A 378 23.36 -27.69 4.03
N GLU A 379 23.93 -28.37 3.03
CA GLU A 379 25.39 -28.43 2.85
C GLU A 379 25.94 -27.00 2.68
N ARG A 380 26.96 -26.65 3.46
CA ARG A 380 27.60 -25.31 3.47
C ARG A 380 26.65 -24.15 3.78
N ALA A 381 25.48 -24.41 4.37
CA ALA A 381 24.59 -23.34 4.81
C ALA A 381 25.20 -22.53 5.98
N ASN A 382 24.86 -21.26 6.06
CA ASN A 382 25.16 -20.43 7.23
C ASN A 382 23.97 -20.48 8.20
N LEU A 383 24.14 -21.19 9.30
CA LEU A 383 23.14 -21.45 10.34
C LEU A 383 23.53 -20.78 11.67
N ASN A 384 24.36 -19.74 11.63
CA ASN A 384 24.82 -19.04 12.82
C ASN A 384 23.63 -18.40 13.55
N TYR A 385 23.60 -18.51 14.87
CA TYR A 385 22.56 -17.95 15.74
C TYR A 385 21.13 -18.46 15.46
N VAL A 386 20.96 -19.54 14.70
CA VAL A 386 19.64 -20.10 14.40
C VAL A 386 19.02 -20.71 15.67
N ASN A 387 17.72 -20.48 15.84
CA ASN A 387 16.91 -21.18 16.85
C ASN A 387 16.26 -22.43 16.21
N PHE A 388 16.80 -23.61 16.50
CA PHE A 388 16.28 -24.92 16.11
C PHE A 388 15.60 -25.66 17.27
N ARG A 389 15.12 -24.96 18.31
CA ARG A 389 14.51 -25.61 19.47
C ARG A 389 13.37 -26.54 19.03
N GLN A 390 13.41 -27.79 19.49
CA GLN A 390 12.41 -28.80 19.16
C GLN A 390 12.21 -29.08 17.66
N ALA A 391 13.15 -28.66 16.79
CA ALA A 391 13.06 -28.91 15.36
C ALA A 391 13.36 -30.37 15.02
N ARG A 392 12.78 -30.85 13.90
CA ARG A 392 13.09 -32.17 13.33
C ARG A 392 14.14 -32.03 12.24
N LEU A 393 15.31 -32.63 12.43
CA LEU A 393 16.46 -32.62 11.53
C LEU A 393 16.85 -34.06 11.13
N GLN A 394 15.90 -35.00 11.21
CA GLN A 394 16.15 -36.42 10.96
C GLN A 394 16.71 -36.63 9.54
N SER A 395 17.86 -37.29 9.44
CA SER A 395 18.55 -37.53 8.15
C SER A 395 18.85 -36.27 7.33
N ALA A 396 18.88 -35.08 7.95
CA ALA A 396 19.27 -33.85 7.28
C ALA A 396 20.78 -33.83 6.98
N ASN A 397 21.17 -33.26 5.84
CA ASN A 397 22.58 -33.04 5.50
C ASN A 397 23.00 -31.62 5.91
N LEU A 398 23.77 -31.51 6.98
CA LEU A 398 24.36 -30.28 7.52
C LEU A 398 25.88 -30.24 7.30
N ALA A 399 26.42 -31.06 6.40
CA ALA A 399 27.86 -31.14 6.19
C ALA A 399 28.44 -29.78 5.78
N HIS A 400 29.61 -29.45 6.33
CA HIS A 400 30.31 -28.18 6.08
C HIS A 400 29.53 -26.90 6.46
N SER A 401 28.40 -27.01 7.15
CA SER A 401 27.63 -25.84 7.59
C SER A 401 28.24 -25.18 8.83
N SER A 402 27.92 -23.91 9.05
CA SER A 402 28.31 -23.17 10.25
C SER A 402 27.11 -22.97 11.16
N LEU A 403 27.14 -23.56 12.36
CA LEU A 403 26.07 -23.43 13.37
C LEU A 403 26.55 -22.62 14.59
N HIS A 404 27.47 -21.67 14.42
CA HIS A 404 28.04 -20.94 15.55
C HIS A 404 26.93 -20.27 16.38
N SER A 405 26.92 -20.52 17.70
CA SER A 405 25.92 -19.99 18.63
C SER A 405 24.45 -20.37 18.33
N ALA A 406 24.20 -21.47 17.60
CA ALA A 406 22.84 -21.98 17.37
C ALA A 406 22.23 -22.64 18.63
N ASP A 407 20.90 -22.64 18.75
CA ASP A 407 20.14 -23.37 19.79
C ASP A 407 19.44 -24.60 19.20
N LEU A 408 19.98 -25.79 19.45
CA LEU A 408 19.41 -27.09 19.09
C LEU A 408 18.69 -27.77 20.27
N SER A 409 18.28 -27.02 21.30
CA SER A 409 17.69 -27.63 22.50
C SER A 409 16.40 -28.42 22.16
N GLY A 410 16.38 -29.71 22.47
CA GLY A 410 15.29 -30.63 22.16
C GLY A 410 15.15 -31.02 20.68
N ALA A 411 16.10 -30.63 19.81
CA ALA A 411 16.06 -30.98 18.39
C ALA A 411 16.36 -32.47 18.16
N ASP A 412 15.76 -33.05 17.12
CA ASP A 412 16.01 -34.43 16.71
C ASP A 412 16.92 -34.48 15.47
N LEU A 413 18.20 -34.80 15.68
CA LEU A 413 19.23 -34.97 14.66
C LEU A 413 19.52 -36.44 14.36
N THR A 414 18.57 -37.35 14.58
CA THR A 414 18.74 -38.78 14.29
C THR A 414 19.18 -39.00 12.84
N GLN A 415 20.30 -39.69 12.64
CA GLN A 415 20.93 -39.95 11.33
C GLN A 415 21.31 -38.70 10.52
N ALA A 416 21.41 -37.51 11.15
CA ALA A 416 21.84 -36.30 10.45
C ALA A 416 23.34 -36.34 10.12
N ASP A 417 23.73 -35.74 8.99
CA ASP A 417 25.12 -35.60 8.61
C ASP A 417 25.68 -34.23 9.03
N LEU A 418 26.59 -34.21 9.99
CA LEU A 418 27.27 -33.02 10.52
C LEU A 418 28.77 -33.03 10.16
N GLN A 419 29.17 -33.78 9.13
CA GLN A 419 30.58 -33.90 8.76
C GLN A 419 31.20 -32.52 8.48
N ASN A 420 32.35 -32.24 9.10
CA ASN A 420 33.06 -30.97 8.98
C ASN A 420 32.25 -29.72 9.39
N ALA A 421 31.12 -29.86 10.08
CA ALA A 421 30.31 -28.72 10.53
C ALA A 421 31.00 -27.95 11.67
N ILE A 422 30.73 -26.64 11.76
CA ILE A 422 31.22 -25.79 12.85
C ILE A 422 30.14 -25.70 13.93
N LEU A 423 30.41 -26.31 15.08
CA LEU A 423 29.52 -26.43 16.24
C LEU A 423 30.15 -25.70 17.45
N GLU A 424 30.54 -24.45 17.27
CA GLU A 424 31.10 -23.62 18.34
C GLU A 424 29.97 -22.86 19.06
N GLU A 425 29.95 -22.92 20.40
CA GLU A 425 28.96 -22.24 21.26
C GLU A 425 27.50 -22.69 21.08
N VAL A 426 27.29 -23.88 20.52
CA VAL A 426 25.95 -24.45 20.29
C VAL A 426 25.30 -24.95 21.58
N GLU A 427 24.02 -24.65 21.77
CA GLU A 427 23.20 -25.22 22.85
C GLU A 427 22.53 -26.50 22.36
N MET A 428 22.72 -27.63 23.05
CA MET A 428 22.20 -28.96 22.64
C MET A 428 21.45 -29.65 23.78
N ASN A 429 20.82 -28.89 24.69
CA ASN A 429 20.12 -29.48 25.83
C ASN A 429 19.00 -30.40 25.33
N GLN A 430 19.01 -31.68 25.73
CA GLN A 430 18.01 -32.67 25.29
C GLN A 430 17.96 -32.93 23.78
N ALA A 431 18.99 -32.57 23.01
CA ALA A 431 19.07 -32.92 21.59
C ALA A 431 19.29 -34.43 21.40
N VAL A 432 18.65 -35.03 20.39
CA VAL A 432 18.81 -36.43 20.01
C VAL A 432 19.79 -36.55 18.85
N LEU A 433 20.86 -37.33 19.01
CA LEU A 433 21.96 -37.45 18.03
C LEU A 433 22.17 -38.90 17.56
N THR A 434 21.17 -39.77 17.72
CA THR A 434 21.29 -41.21 17.43
C THR A 434 21.70 -41.44 15.97
N GLY A 435 22.90 -41.99 15.76
CA GLY A 435 23.43 -42.25 14.42
C GLY A 435 23.86 -41.01 13.63
N ALA A 436 23.96 -39.84 14.26
CA ALA A 436 24.44 -38.63 13.59
C ALA A 436 25.95 -38.74 13.24
N ASN A 437 26.32 -38.34 12.02
CA ASN A 437 27.71 -38.33 11.56
C ASN A 437 28.41 -37.03 11.96
N VAL A 438 29.23 -37.06 13.01
CA VAL A 438 29.96 -35.88 13.52
C VAL A 438 31.45 -35.88 13.13
N LYS A 439 31.83 -36.63 12.09
CA LYS A 439 33.23 -36.76 11.68
C LYS A 439 33.82 -35.39 11.34
N ASN A 440 34.97 -35.06 11.95
CA ASN A 440 35.68 -33.78 11.82
C ASN A 440 34.85 -32.53 12.19
N ALA A 441 33.71 -32.69 12.88
CA ALA A 441 32.94 -31.54 13.34
C ALA A 441 33.74 -30.75 14.39
N ARG A 442 33.77 -29.43 14.26
CA ARG A 442 34.45 -28.52 15.20
C ARG A 442 33.53 -28.20 16.36
N ILE A 443 33.63 -28.96 17.45
CA ILE A 443 32.80 -28.76 18.64
C ILE A 443 33.59 -27.98 19.69
N LYS A 444 33.19 -26.74 19.97
CA LYS A 444 33.65 -25.98 21.16
C LYS A 444 32.45 -25.68 22.04
N LYS A 445 32.46 -26.21 23.26
CA LYS A 445 31.39 -25.92 24.23
C LYS A 445 31.42 -24.44 24.60
N LYS A 446 30.24 -23.85 24.76
CA LYS A 446 30.06 -22.57 25.43
C LYS A 446 30.63 -22.73 26.84
N GLU A 447 31.81 -22.15 27.11
CA GLU A 447 32.37 -22.13 28.46
C GLU A 447 31.41 -21.29 29.32
N ARG A 448 30.49 -21.95 30.03
CA ARG A 448 29.85 -21.33 31.18
C ARG A 448 30.95 -21.12 32.20
N LYS A 449 31.59 -19.96 32.18
CA LYS A 449 32.39 -19.47 33.30
C LYS A 449 31.45 -19.44 34.50
N LEU A 450 31.55 -20.48 35.33
CA LEU A 450 30.81 -20.57 36.58
C LEU A 450 31.18 -19.32 37.37
N ARG A 451 30.17 -18.54 37.78
CA ARG A 451 30.40 -17.33 38.57
C ARG A 451 30.20 -17.67 40.04
N CYS A 452 31.11 -17.22 40.87
CA CYS A 452 31.01 -17.36 42.32
C CYS A 452 29.82 -16.55 42.84
N GLY A 453 28.99 -17.18 43.67
CA GLY A 453 27.80 -16.55 44.27
C GLY A 453 28.10 -15.44 45.28
N GLU A 454 29.35 -15.30 45.72
CA GLU A 454 29.79 -14.28 46.68
C GLU A 454 30.46 -13.08 46.00
N CYS A 455 31.43 -13.33 45.10
CA CYS A 455 32.29 -12.30 44.48
C CYS A 455 31.81 -11.89 43.06
N GLY A 456 30.98 -12.69 42.38
CA GLY A 456 30.63 -12.52 40.96
C GLY A 456 31.78 -12.82 39.96
N GLY A 457 32.96 -13.15 40.48
CA GLY A 457 34.16 -13.54 39.75
C GLY A 457 34.09 -14.94 39.15
N ILE A 458 35.00 -15.23 38.21
CA ILE A 458 35.05 -16.47 37.44
C ILE A 458 35.68 -17.58 38.30
N LEU A 459 34.97 -18.69 38.44
CA LEU A 459 35.46 -19.91 39.09
C LEU A 459 36.43 -20.65 38.16
N ASP A 460 37.53 -21.13 38.72
CA ASP A 460 38.48 -21.99 38.00
C ASP A 460 37.96 -23.44 37.86
N LYS A 461 38.76 -24.30 37.22
CA LYS A 461 38.39 -25.71 36.96
C LYS A 461 38.26 -26.56 38.23
N SER A 462 38.73 -26.07 39.39
CA SER A 462 38.56 -26.67 40.72
C SER A 462 37.31 -26.18 41.45
N GLY A 463 36.60 -25.18 40.91
CA GLY A 463 35.41 -24.61 41.54
C GLY A 463 35.71 -23.49 42.54
N GLU A 464 36.88 -22.87 42.49
CA GLU A 464 37.32 -21.83 43.42
C GLU A 464 37.38 -20.44 42.76
N CYS A 465 36.98 -19.35 43.47
CA CYS A 465 37.07 -17.95 42.99
C CYS A 465 38.46 -17.40 43.35
N SER A 466 39.30 -17.09 42.35
CA SER A 466 40.60 -16.46 42.58
C SER A 466 40.48 -15.12 43.34
N ALA A 467 39.44 -14.33 43.02
CA ALA A 467 39.15 -13.08 43.72
C ALA A 467 38.69 -13.26 45.19
N CYS A 468 38.20 -14.45 45.58
CA CYS A 468 37.93 -14.79 46.98
C CYS A 468 39.17 -15.31 47.69
N ARG A 469 40.06 -16.02 46.98
CA ARG A 469 41.32 -16.55 47.52
C ARG A 469 42.25 -15.43 48.00
N ASP A 470 42.31 -14.34 47.23
CA ASP A 470 43.10 -13.15 47.59
C ASP A 470 42.47 -12.32 48.73
N ALA A 471 41.18 -12.51 49.00
CA ALA A 471 40.46 -11.82 50.08
C ALA A 471 40.66 -12.47 51.46
N GLU A 472 41.27 -13.66 51.55
CA GLU A 472 41.54 -14.34 52.83
C GLU A 472 42.79 -13.82 53.56
N VAL A 473 43.63 -12.99 52.93
CA VAL A 473 44.82 -12.37 53.56
C VAL A 473 44.50 -11.00 54.20
N ILE A 474 43.31 -10.43 53.98
CA ILE A 474 42.92 -9.14 54.58
C ILE A 474 41.53 -9.28 55.19
N GLY A 475 41.48 -9.28 56.53
CA GLY A 475 40.29 -9.51 57.33
C GLY A 475 39.06 -8.68 56.96
N LYS A 476 37.99 -9.40 56.62
CA LYS A 476 36.54 -9.11 56.74
C LYS A 476 36.11 -7.65 56.91
N PHE A 477 35.38 -7.13 55.90
CA PHE A 477 34.14 -6.38 56.15
C PHE A 477 33.07 -6.71 55.11
N SER A 478 31.89 -7.09 55.60
CA SER A 478 30.76 -7.53 54.81
C SER A 478 30.14 -6.40 53.97
N ARG A 479 29.82 -6.68 52.70
CA ARG A 479 28.74 -5.98 51.98
C ARG A 479 27.98 -6.95 51.09
N ARG A 480 26.74 -7.24 51.50
CA ARG A 480 25.69 -7.75 50.61
C ARG A 480 25.04 -6.59 49.86
N LYS A 481 24.81 -6.85 48.56
CA LYS A 481 23.67 -6.44 47.71
C LYS A 481 23.39 -4.95 47.54
N LEU A 482 23.60 -4.48 46.31
CA LEU A 482 22.65 -3.60 45.62
C LEU A 482 22.78 -3.84 44.11
N GLU A 483 22.10 -4.87 43.62
CA GLU A 483 21.56 -4.86 42.26
C GLU A 483 20.34 -3.94 42.24
N SER A 484 20.07 -3.35 41.07
CA SER A 484 18.96 -2.44 40.72
C SER A 484 19.12 -0.94 41.03
N ALA A 485 20.15 -0.29 40.47
CA ALA A 485 20.28 1.18 40.47
C ALA A 485 20.52 1.91 39.12
N PRO A 486 20.50 1.27 37.91
CA PRO A 486 20.39 2.06 36.66
C PRO A 486 19.00 2.01 36.02
N ILE A 487 18.15 1.03 36.34
CA ILE A 487 16.88 0.80 35.62
C ILE A 487 15.77 1.75 36.08
N LEU A 488 15.71 2.08 37.38
CA LEU A 488 14.74 3.04 37.93
C LEU A 488 15.05 4.49 37.52
N MET A 489 16.33 4.84 37.32
CA MET A 489 16.73 6.17 36.86
C MET A 489 16.41 6.37 35.37
N PHE A 490 16.50 5.30 34.56
CA PHE A 490 16.14 5.32 33.14
C PHE A 490 14.63 5.41 32.90
N MET A 491 13.81 4.74 33.73
CA MET A 491 12.35 4.80 33.62
C MET A 491 11.75 6.15 34.05
N ALA A 492 12.41 6.90 34.94
CA ALA A 492 11.94 8.20 35.40
C ALA A 492 12.28 9.37 34.46
N LEU A 493 13.35 9.26 33.66
CA LEU A 493 13.81 10.33 32.76
C LEU A 493 13.09 10.34 31.40
N PHE A 494 12.50 9.23 30.97
CA PHE A 494 11.90 9.09 29.64
C PHE A 494 10.36 9.00 29.61
N SER A 495 9.68 8.92 30.75
CA SER A 495 8.21 8.82 30.77
C SER A 495 7.51 10.14 30.43
N GLY A 496 8.08 11.29 30.80
CA GLY A 496 7.49 12.62 30.51
C GLY A 496 7.44 12.98 29.01
N PRO A 497 8.55 12.87 28.26
CA PRO A 497 8.57 13.20 26.83
C PRO A 497 7.76 12.22 25.98
N LEU A 498 7.74 10.92 26.32
CA LEU A 498 7.01 9.91 25.56
C LEU A 498 5.49 10.07 25.69
N LEU A 499 5.00 10.43 26.89
CA LEU A 499 3.60 10.77 27.12
C LEU A 499 3.17 12.07 26.45
N TRP A 500 4.08 13.06 26.33
CA TRP A 500 3.81 14.30 25.61
C TRP A 500 3.73 14.07 24.09
N ILE A 501 4.59 13.21 23.54
CA ILE A 501 4.55 12.82 22.12
C ILE A 501 3.29 12.00 21.83
N LEU A 502 2.94 11.04 22.69
CA LEU A 502 1.70 10.27 22.56
C LEU A 502 0.44 11.17 22.64
N ASN A 503 0.40 12.12 23.58
CA ASN A 503 -0.73 13.06 23.69
C ASN A 503 -0.82 14.05 22.52
N SER A 504 0.31 14.45 21.93
CA SER A 504 0.34 15.33 20.75
C SER A 504 -0.14 14.63 19.48
N VAL A 505 0.17 13.33 19.33
CA VAL A 505 -0.28 12.50 18.20
C VAL A 505 -1.78 12.17 18.29
N PHE A 506 -2.33 12.05 19.50
CA PHE A 506 -3.78 11.83 19.70
C PHE A 506 -4.63 13.11 19.59
N TYR A 507 -4.06 14.31 19.82
CA TYR A 507 -4.77 15.59 19.66
C TYR A 507 -5.18 15.86 18.20
N ILE A 508 -4.46 15.28 17.24
CA ILE A 508 -4.72 15.46 15.80
C ILE A 508 -5.78 14.47 15.29
N SER A 509 -6.04 13.36 16.00
CA SER A 509 -6.83 12.24 15.48
C SER A 509 -8.20 12.00 16.15
N ALA A 510 -8.45 12.45 17.39
CA ALA A 510 -9.77 12.28 18.03
C ALA A 510 -10.03 13.23 19.23
N PRO A 511 -10.69 14.39 19.03
CA PRO A 511 -10.92 15.36 20.11
C PRO A 511 -11.96 14.92 21.17
N GLU A 512 -12.82 13.93 20.87
CA GLU A 512 -13.96 13.57 21.74
C GLU A 512 -13.59 12.68 22.94
N ASN A 513 -12.42 12.04 22.95
CA ASN A 513 -11.99 11.12 24.02
C ASN A 513 -10.91 11.68 24.97
N PHE A 514 -10.52 12.94 24.79
CA PHE A 514 -9.40 13.54 25.53
C PHE A 514 -9.64 13.59 27.05
N GLY A 515 -10.89 13.80 27.47
CA GLY A 515 -11.25 13.86 28.90
C GLY A 515 -10.98 12.55 29.67
N MET A 516 -11.26 11.39 29.06
CA MET A 516 -11.07 10.09 29.72
C MET A 516 -9.59 9.69 29.80
N ILE A 517 -8.81 9.98 28.76
CA ILE A 517 -7.36 9.71 28.74
C ILE A 517 -6.63 10.61 29.75
N PHE A 518 -7.06 11.86 29.87
CA PHE A 518 -6.53 12.80 30.85
C PHE A 518 -6.81 12.33 32.29
N ILE A 519 -8.02 11.88 32.59
CA ILE A 519 -8.39 11.34 33.92
C ILE A 519 -7.58 10.08 34.25
N ALA A 520 -7.39 9.16 33.29
CA ALA A 520 -6.58 7.96 33.50
C ALA A 520 -5.10 8.30 33.83
N SER A 521 -4.54 9.33 33.17
CA SER A 521 -3.19 9.81 33.46
C SER A 521 -3.08 10.46 34.85
N LEU A 522 -4.13 11.16 35.29
CA LEU A 522 -4.21 11.81 36.61
C LEU A 522 -4.20 10.78 37.74
N VAL A 523 -4.93 9.66 37.57
CA VAL A 523 -5.01 8.55 38.52
C VAL A 523 -3.66 7.82 38.60
N LEU A 524 -3.01 7.55 37.47
CA LEU A 524 -1.73 6.85 37.45
C LEU A 524 -0.61 7.68 38.10
N GLY A 525 -0.60 9.00 37.85
CA GLY A 525 0.35 9.93 38.45
C GLY A 525 0.19 10.06 39.97
N THR A 526 -1.05 10.08 40.47
CA THR A 526 -1.32 10.13 41.93
C THR A 526 -0.94 8.82 42.63
N ILE A 527 -1.16 7.66 42.01
CA ILE A 527 -0.71 6.36 42.53
C ILE A 527 0.82 6.32 42.68
N LEU A 528 1.56 6.80 41.68
CA LEU A 528 3.02 6.86 41.74
C LEU A 528 3.52 7.82 42.83
N ALA A 529 2.88 8.98 42.98
CA ALA A 529 3.24 9.96 44.01
C ALA A 529 3.01 9.41 45.43
N ILE A 530 1.91 8.70 45.65
CA ILE A 530 1.61 8.04 46.93
C ILE A 530 2.61 6.92 47.23
N ALA A 531 2.99 6.11 46.24
CA ALA A 531 3.99 5.06 46.41
C ALA A 531 5.37 5.62 46.82
N VAL A 532 5.78 6.75 46.25
CA VAL A 532 7.01 7.46 46.62
C VAL A 532 6.90 8.06 48.03
N LEU A 533 5.74 8.62 48.41
CA LEU A 533 5.51 9.17 49.75
C LEU A 533 5.58 8.08 50.83
N ILE A 534 5.00 6.90 50.59
CA ILE A 534 5.07 5.73 51.48
C ILE A 534 6.51 5.28 51.66
N LEU A 535 7.31 5.25 50.58
CA LEU A 535 8.74 4.93 50.63
C LEU A 535 9.52 5.95 51.47
N VAL A 536 9.21 7.24 51.35
CA VAL A 536 9.86 8.32 52.13
C VAL A 536 9.49 8.26 53.62
N LEU A 537 8.24 7.93 53.96
CA LEU A 537 7.75 7.80 55.34
C LEU A 537 8.22 6.51 56.04
N SER A 538 8.68 5.49 55.27
CA SER A 538 9.18 4.21 55.80
C SER A 538 10.54 4.27 56.52
N GLY A 539 11.14 5.45 56.68
CA GLY A 539 12.21 5.68 57.66
C GLY A 539 13.62 5.15 57.31
N LYS A 540 13.91 4.75 56.07
CA LYS A 540 15.27 4.34 55.65
C LYS A 540 16.20 5.55 55.44
N ARG A 541 16.81 6.04 56.52
CA ARG A 541 17.65 7.28 56.61
C ARG A 541 19.07 7.22 55.98
N LYS A 542 19.33 6.56 54.84
CA LYS A 542 20.70 6.52 54.26
C LYS A 542 20.90 7.07 52.85
N GLU A 543 19.95 7.85 52.33
CA GLU A 543 20.07 8.47 51.01
C GLU A 543 19.74 9.97 51.02
N LEU A 544 20.53 10.77 51.73
CA LEU A 544 20.31 12.23 51.81
C LEU A 544 20.93 13.05 50.66
N ALA A 545 21.72 12.44 49.76
CA ALA A 545 22.28 13.14 48.59
C ALA A 545 21.38 13.07 47.34
N THR A 546 20.64 11.97 47.15
CA THR A 546 19.70 11.73 46.04
C THR A 546 18.37 12.48 46.18
N LEU A 547 18.05 12.96 47.38
CA LEU A 547 16.79 13.68 47.68
C LEU A 547 16.74 15.14 47.18
N ARG A 548 17.88 15.81 46.96
CA ARG A 548 17.88 17.19 46.44
C ARG A 548 17.48 17.26 44.96
N GLY A 549 17.91 16.28 44.15
CA GLY A 549 17.51 16.16 42.74
C GLY A 549 16.03 15.80 42.59
N LEU A 550 15.53 14.87 43.41
CA LEU A 550 14.11 14.46 43.36
C LEU A 550 13.16 15.60 43.78
N ARG A 551 13.52 16.42 44.77
CA ARG A 551 12.73 17.59 45.16
C ARG A 551 12.64 18.63 44.04
N LEU A 552 13.72 18.87 43.31
CA LEU A 552 13.71 19.79 42.17
C LEU A 552 12.83 19.26 41.04
N VAL A 553 12.92 17.97 40.72
CA VAL A 553 12.09 17.32 39.68
C VAL A 553 10.61 17.31 40.05
N LEU A 554 10.27 17.07 41.32
CA LEU A 554 8.89 17.14 41.82
C LEU A 554 8.35 18.56 41.80
N VAL A 555 9.14 19.56 42.19
CA VAL A 555 8.72 20.97 42.16
C VAL A 555 8.56 21.49 40.73
N VAL A 556 9.47 21.13 39.83
CA VAL A 556 9.38 21.49 38.39
C VAL A 556 8.16 20.83 37.75
N ASN A 557 7.92 19.54 38.00
CA ASN A 557 6.70 18.90 37.52
C ASN A 557 5.45 19.55 38.13
N LEU A 558 5.40 19.81 39.43
CA LEU A 558 4.24 20.46 40.04
C LEU A 558 3.96 21.86 39.43
N LEU A 559 5.01 22.65 39.16
CA LEU A 559 4.90 23.95 38.48
C LEU A 559 4.40 23.84 37.04
N VAL A 560 4.91 22.87 36.27
CA VAL A 560 4.44 22.62 34.89
C VAL A 560 2.96 22.24 34.89
N TRP A 561 2.51 21.46 35.87
CA TRP A 561 1.11 21.04 35.99
C TRP A 561 0.19 22.18 36.47
N ILE A 562 0.67 23.05 37.37
CA ILE A 562 -0.07 24.26 37.78
C ILE A 562 -0.23 25.23 36.61
N LEU A 563 0.82 25.45 35.82
CA LEU A 563 0.79 26.32 34.64
C LEU A 563 -0.15 25.76 33.55
N ALA A 564 -0.16 24.44 33.34
CA ALA A 564 -1.09 23.78 32.42
C ALA A 564 -2.55 23.90 32.89
N GLY A 565 -2.81 23.78 34.20
CA GLY A 565 -4.14 23.99 34.78
C GLY A 565 -4.63 25.43 34.65
N ILE A 566 -3.75 26.42 34.84
CA ILE A 566 -4.07 27.85 34.65
C ILE A 566 -4.36 28.14 33.17
N TYR A 567 -3.61 27.55 32.24
CA TYR A 567 -3.84 27.70 30.80
C TYR A 567 -5.23 27.20 30.36
N PHE A 568 -5.75 26.15 31.01
CA PHE A 568 -7.10 25.61 30.73
C PHE A 568 -8.24 26.36 31.43
N LEU A 569 -7.94 27.16 32.47
CA LEU A 569 -8.92 27.99 33.19
C LEU A 569 -9.05 29.42 32.65
N LEU A 570 -8.16 29.84 31.74
CA LEU A 570 -8.27 31.13 31.08
C LEU A 570 -9.34 31.08 29.98
N PRO A 571 -10.26 32.07 29.91
CA PRO A 571 -11.24 32.15 28.83
C PRO A 571 -10.48 32.27 27.50
N LYS A 572 -10.80 31.39 26.54
CA LYS A 572 -10.26 31.46 25.18
C LYS A 572 -10.82 32.68 24.48
N GLY A 573 -10.07 33.79 24.52
CA GLY A 573 -10.21 34.98 23.70
C GLY A 573 -8.90 35.24 22.99
#